data_AF-A0A0F9MDZ7-F1
#
_entry.id   AF-A0A0F9MDZ7-F1
#
_cell.length_a   1.000
_cell.length_b   1.000
_cell.length_c   1.000
_cell.angle_alpha   90.00
_cell.angle_beta   90.00
_cell.angle_gamma   90.00
#
_symmetry.space_group_name_H-M   'P 1'
#
loop_
_entity.id
_entity.type
_entity.pdbx_description
1 polymer ?
#
loop_
_entity_poly.entity_id
_entity_poly.type
_entity_poly.pdbx_seq_one_letter_code
_entity_poly.pdbx_strand_id
1 'polypeptide(L)'
;MSDEPQFPDLPDIGEVLDRKDRFFEEKHSVIKCGACQAKYTRFFKAGDFVFKKFTDKDCKECQKKDSLIVVEIYSEWIDPKKRKK
;
A
#
# COMPACT_ATOMS: atom_id res chain seq x y z
N MET A 1 33.30 43.37 -16.95
CA MET A 1 32.93 41.98 -17.25
C MET A 1 31.95 41.56 -16.16
N SER A 2 30.65 41.64 -16.43
CA SER A 2 29.64 41.07 -15.52
C SER A 2 29.23 39.76 -16.15
N ASP A 3 29.81 38.66 -15.68
CA ASP A 3 29.40 37.33 -16.07
C ASP A 3 27.97 37.10 -15.57
N GLU A 4 27.01 37.04 -16.49
CA GLU A 4 25.63 36.71 -16.17
C GLU A 4 25.57 35.32 -15.54
N PRO A 5 24.78 35.12 -14.47
CA PRO A 5 24.67 33.81 -13.83
C PRO A 5 24.06 32.81 -14.81
N GLN A 6 24.84 31.80 -15.20
CA GLN A 6 24.31 30.66 -15.94
C GLN A 6 23.37 29.87 -15.04
N PHE A 7 22.09 29.78 -15.42
CA PHE A 7 21.17 28.86 -14.80
C PHE A 7 21.58 27.42 -15.14
N PRO A 8 21.49 26.47 -14.20
CA PRO A 8 21.68 25.06 -14.52
C PRO A 8 20.61 24.62 -15.52
N ASP A 9 20.98 23.75 -16.45
CA ASP A 9 20.05 23.16 -17.41
C ASP A 9 18.88 22.52 -16.67
N LEU A 10 17.65 22.90 -17.07
CA LEU A 10 16.45 22.27 -16.57
C LEU A 10 16.45 20.81 -17.05
N PRO A 11 16.25 19.83 -16.16
CA PRO A 11 16.18 18.44 -16.57
C PRO A 11 15.00 18.23 -17.53
N ASP A 12 15.21 17.46 -18.59
CA ASP A 12 14.18 17.12 -19.56
C ASP A 12 12.99 16.44 -18.87
N ILE A 13 11.80 17.04 -19.04
CA ILE A 13 10.55 16.59 -18.42
C ILE A 13 10.22 15.12 -18.80
N GLY A 14 10.74 14.65 -19.94
CA GLY A 14 10.59 13.27 -20.43
C GLY A 14 11.26 12.21 -19.55
N GLU A 15 12.42 12.48 -18.92
CA GLU A 15 13.10 11.49 -18.07
C GLU A 15 12.35 11.20 -16.75
N VAL A 16 11.47 12.11 -16.34
CA VAL A 16 10.72 12.02 -15.07
C VAL A 16 9.43 11.20 -15.23
N LEU A 17 8.76 11.30 -16.38
CA LEU A 17 7.52 10.57 -16.67
C LEU A 17 7.76 9.06 -16.77
N ASP A 18 8.84 8.65 -17.45
CA ASP A 18 9.26 7.25 -17.61
C ASP A 18 9.56 6.51 -16.29
N ARG A 19 9.78 7.26 -15.19
CA ARG A 19 9.97 6.68 -13.85
C ARG A 19 8.65 6.36 -13.18
N LYS A 20 7.59 7.17 -13.38
CA LYS A 20 6.30 6.99 -12.71
C LYS A 20 5.54 5.77 -13.23
N ASP A 21 5.61 5.51 -14.54
CA ASP A 21 4.94 4.36 -15.17
C ASP A 21 5.51 3.00 -14.75
N ARG A 22 6.68 2.99 -14.11
CA ARG A 22 7.27 1.75 -13.59
C ARG A 22 6.58 1.30 -12.31
N PHE A 23 6.07 2.21 -11.48
CA PHE A 23 5.52 1.83 -10.19
C PHE A 23 4.05 1.42 -10.34
N PHE A 24 3.69 0.24 -9.85
CA PHE A 24 2.28 -0.15 -9.70
C PHE A 24 1.86 -0.01 -8.23
N GLU A 25 0.63 0.47 -8.02
CA GLU A 25 0.05 0.67 -6.70
C GLU A 25 -0.57 -0.67 -6.22
N GLU A 26 0.03 -1.30 -5.21
CA GLU A 26 -0.59 -2.44 -4.51
C GLU A 26 -1.32 -1.96 -3.26
N LYS A 27 -2.60 -2.33 -3.14
CA LYS A 27 -3.45 -1.96 -2.00
C LYS A 27 -3.55 -3.15 -1.06
N HIS A 28 -3.34 -2.90 0.23
CA HIS A 28 -3.39 -3.89 1.28
C HIS A 28 -4.42 -3.50 2.34
N SER A 29 -5.05 -4.50 2.95
CA SER A 29 -5.91 -4.34 4.12
C SER A 29 -5.37 -5.15 5.29
N VAL A 30 -5.30 -4.50 6.44
CA VAL A 30 -4.87 -5.10 7.72
C VAL A 30 -6.10 -5.43 8.53
N ILE A 31 -6.22 -6.70 8.89
CA ILE A 31 -7.33 -7.24 9.68
C ILE A 31 -6.79 -7.58 11.05
N LYS A 32 -7.44 -7.09 12.09
CA LYS A 32 -7.15 -7.42 13.49
C LYS A 32 -8.31 -8.22 14.07
N CYS A 33 -8.00 -9.29 14.79
CA CYS A 33 -8.97 -9.95 15.63
C CYS A 33 -9.20 -9.16 16.93
N GLY A 34 -10.43 -8.83 17.27
CA GLY A 34 -10.80 -8.16 18.53
C GLY A 34 -10.60 -9.04 19.76
N ALA A 35 -10.61 -10.37 19.61
CA ALA A 35 -10.51 -11.30 20.75
C ALA A 35 -9.07 -11.66 21.12
N CYS A 36 -8.22 -12.02 20.14
CA CYS A 36 -6.82 -12.37 20.39
C CYS A 36 -5.82 -11.30 19.93
N GLN A 37 -6.29 -10.20 19.34
CA GLN A 37 -5.47 -9.09 18.84
C GLN A 37 -4.49 -9.43 17.70
N ALA A 38 -4.52 -10.67 17.19
CA ALA A 38 -3.73 -11.08 16.03
C ALA A 38 -4.03 -10.20 14.81
N LYS A 39 -2.97 -9.80 14.09
CA LYS A 39 -3.05 -8.97 12.89
C LYS A 39 -2.67 -9.80 11.66
N TYR A 40 -3.42 -9.60 10.57
CA TYR A 40 -3.18 -10.26 9.29
C TYR A 40 -3.23 -9.23 8.18
N THR A 41 -2.27 -9.29 7.29
CA THR A 41 -2.25 -8.46 6.08
C THR A 41 -2.79 -9.30 4.92
N ARG A 42 -3.67 -8.72 4.11
CA ARG A 42 -4.12 -9.31 2.86
C ARG A 42 -4.20 -8.25 1.76
N PHE A 43 -4.29 -8.70 0.51
CA PHE A 43 -4.63 -7.80 -0.59
C PHE A 43 -6.01 -7.18 -0.39
N PHE A 44 -6.11 -5.90 -0.68
CA PHE A 44 -7.35 -5.14 -0.64
C PHE A 44 -8.36 -5.79 -1.57
N LYS A 45 -9.57 -6.02 -1.06
CA LYS A 45 -10.72 -6.44 -1.86
C LYS A 45 -11.72 -5.29 -1.95
N ALA A 46 -12.39 -5.16 -3.09
CA ALA A 46 -13.47 -4.20 -3.26
C ALA A 46 -14.52 -4.39 -2.15
N GLY A 47 -14.81 -3.31 -1.42
CA GLY A 47 -15.69 -3.33 -0.25
C GLY A 47 -14.98 -3.55 1.09
N ASP A 48 -13.64 -3.59 1.14
CA ASP A 48 -12.91 -3.43 2.40
C ASP A 48 -12.95 -1.95 2.82
N PHE A 49 -13.37 -1.71 4.06
CA PHE A 49 -13.41 -0.38 4.67
C PHE A 49 -12.80 -0.46 6.06
N VAL A 50 -12.19 0.63 6.52
CA VAL A 50 -11.68 0.74 7.87
C VAL A 50 -12.84 0.51 8.87
N PHE A 51 -12.58 -0.24 9.93
CA PHE A 51 -13.55 -0.70 10.92
C PHE A 51 -14.63 -1.68 10.44
N LYS A 52 -14.54 -2.18 9.20
CA LYS A 52 -15.43 -3.25 8.72
C LYS A 52 -15.23 -4.51 9.55
N LYS A 53 -16.31 -5.03 10.11
CA LYS A 53 -16.34 -6.32 10.81
C LYS A 53 -16.66 -7.44 9.82
N PHE A 54 -15.97 -8.57 9.92
CA PHE A 54 -16.33 -9.78 9.20
C PHE A 54 -17.11 -10.69 10.11
N THR A 55 -18.39 -10.90 9.79
CA THR A 55 -19.26 -11.81 10.54
C THR A 55 -19.05 -13.26 10.13
N ASP A 56 -18.80 -13.48 8.84
CA ASP A 56 -18.78 -14.83 8.26
C ASP A 56 -17.41 -15.51 8.32
N LYS A 57 -16.46 -14.95 9.07
CA LYS A 57 -15.07 -15.42 9.09
C LYS A 57 -14.54 -15.65 10.49
N ASP A 58 -13.93 -16.82 10.65
CA ASP A 58 -13.25 -17.21 11.86
C ASP A 58 -11.83 -16.65 11.89
N CYS A 59 -11.38 -16.24 13.08
CA CYS A 59 -9.98 -15.89 13.28
C CYS A 59 -9.09 -17.14 13.13
N LYS A 60 -8.01 -17.05 12.36
CA LYS A 60 -7.08 -18.18 12.16
C LYS A 60 -6.40 -18.65 13.45
N GLU A 61 -6.19 -17.75 14.40
CA GLU A 61 -5.48 -18.04 15.66
C GLU A 61 -6.43 -18.54 16.75
N CYS A 62 -7.53 -17.82 17.01
CA CYS A 62 -8.43 -18.13 18.13
C CYS A 62 -9.75 -18.78 17.72
N GLN A 63 -10.00 -18.97 16.42
CA GLN A 63 -11.21 -19.59 15.85
C GLN A 63 -12.55 -18.94 16.28
N LYS A 64 -12.48 -17.74 16.89
CA LYS A 64 -13.68 -16.99 17.28
C LYS A 64 -14.32 -16.33 16.06
N LYS A 65 -15.62 -16.61 15.89
CA LYS A 65 -16.52 -15.94 14.95
C LYS A 65 -16.66 -14.46 15.26
N ASP A 66 -17.04 -13.68 14.24
CA ASP A 66 -17.39 -12.24 14.33
C ASP A 66 -16.32 -11.31 14.93
N SER A 67 -15.09 -11.80 15.07
CA SER A 67 -14.05 -11.10 15.82
C SER A 67 -13.10 -10.30 14.92
N LEU A 68 -13.19 -10.43 13.59
CA LEU A 68 -12.23 -9.82 12.66
C LEU A 68 -12.69 -8.43 12.23
N ILE A 69 -11.81 -7.44 12.38
CA ILE A 69 -12.06 -6.03 12.07
C ILE A 69 -10.94 -5.52 11.18
N VAL A 70 -11.25 -4.83 10.09
CA VAL A 70 -10.23 -4.10 9.31
C VAL A 70 -9.79 -2.88 10.12
N VAL A 71 -8.50 -2.75 10.39
CA VAL A 71 -7.95 -1.63 11.16
C VAL A 71 -7.27 -0.60 10.27
N GLU A 72 -6.72 -1.05 9.15
CA GLU A 72 -5.90 -0.20 8.30
C GLU A 72 -6.02 -0.65 6.85
N ILE A 73 -5.98 0.33 5.95
CA ILE A 73 -5.91 0.11 4.51
C ILE A 73 -4.81 1.06 4.01
N TYR A 74 -3.81 0.51 3.35
CA TYR A 74 -2.67 1.26 2.86
C TYR A 74 -2.36 0.87 1.42
N SER A 75 -1.69 1.76 0.70
CA SER A 75 -1.16 1.49 -0.63
C SER A 75 0.35 1.63 -0.67
N GLU A 76 1.00 0.71 -1.38
CA GLU A 76 2.44 0.70 -1.59
C GLU A 76 2.75 0.86 -3.08
N TRP A 77 3.76 1.66 -3.38
CA TRP A 77 4.31 1.81 -4.73
C TRP A 77 5.47 0.83 -4.90
N ILE A 78 5.27 -0.20 -5.72
CA ILE A 78 6.28 -1.24 -5.92
C ILE A 78 7.02 -1.01 -7.23
N ASP A 79 8.36 -1.00 -7.15
CA ASP A 79 9.22 -1.00 -8.34
C ASP A 79 9.32 -2.43 -8.91
N PRO A 80 8.87 -2.71 -10.15
CA PRO A 80 8.92 -4.01 -10.79
C PRO A 80 10.35 -4.55 -10.90
N LYS A 81 11.37 -3.68 -10.94
CA LYS A 81 12.78 -4.13 -11.02
C LYS A 81 13.26 -4.80 -9.72
N LYS A 82 12.63 -4.52 -8.57
CA LYS A 82 12.97 -5.14 -7.28
C LYS A 82 12.42 -6.56 -7.10
N ARG A 83 11.47 -7.01 -7.93
CA ARG A 83 10.89 -8.37 -7.83
C ARG A 83 11.76 -9.48 -8.44
N LYS A 84 12.89 -9.17 -9.09
CA LYS A 84 13.84 -10.19 -9.58
C LYS A 84 14.79 -10.64 -8.46
N LYS A 85 14.43 -11.71 -7.75
CA LYS A 85 15.39 -12.54 -7.02
C LYS A 85 14.94 -13.99 -7.02
#